data_AF-A0A379GIF3-F1
#
_entry.id   AF-A0A379GIF3-F1
#
_cell.length_a   1.000
_cell.length_b   1.000
_cell.length_c   1.000
_cell.angle_alpha   90.00
_cell.angle_beta   90.00
_cell.angle_gamma   90.00
#
_symmetry.space_group_name_H-M   'P 1'
#
loop_
_entity.id
_entity.type
_entity.pdbx_description
1 polymer ?
#
loop_
_entity_poly.entity_id
_entity_poly.type
_entity_poly.pdbx_seq_one_letter_code
_entity_poly.pdbx_strand_id
1 'polypeptide(L)' 'MKAYQVLNCLGMSRVDVFLTEDNQVIINEINTLPGFTNISMYPKLWQSTGLDYQSLITKLIELALEHHKKTAVLKTKCEL' A
#
# COMPACT_ATOMS: atom_id res chain seq x y z
N MET A 1 7.23 6.65 -1.33
CA MET A 1 7.13 6.31 0.11
C MET A 1 6.54 7.43 0.99
N LYS A 2 6.92 8.70 0.84
CA LYS A 2 6.42 9.79 1.72
C LYS A 2 4.90 9.87 1.86
N ALA A 3 4.17 9.84 0.74
CA ALA A 3 2.70 9.92 0.74
C ALA A 3 2.03 8.79 1.54
N TYR A 4 2.48 7.55 1.33
CA TYR A 4 2.05 6.35 2.05
C TYR A 4 2.23 6.48 3.57
N GLN A 5 3.38 7.05 3.99
CA GLN A 5 3.73 7.23 5.39
C GLN A 5 2.90 8.34 6.05
N VAL A 6 2.75 9.48 5.38
CA VAL A 6 2.01 10.64 5.90
C VAL A 6 0.54 10.30 6.15
N LEU A 7 -0.06 9.48 5.27
CA LEU A 7 -1.43 8.99 5.45
C LEU A 7 -1.55 7.75 6.34
N ASN A 8 -0.45 7.26 6.90
CA ASN A 8 -0.40 6.06 7.73
C ASN A 8 -1.06 4.84 7.05
N CYS A 9 -0.82 4.67 5.74
CA CYS A 9 -1.33 3.54 4.98
C CYS A 9 -0.72 2.21 5.48
N LEU A 10 -1.48 1.13 5.34
CA LEU A 10 -1.09 -0.22 5.76
C LEU A 10 -1.40 -1.22 4.66
N GLY A 11 -0.58 -2.26 4.54
CA GLY A 11 -0.70 -3.28 3.50
C GLY A 11 -0.34 -2.75 2.10
N MET A 12 -1.24 -1.99 1.49
CA MET A 12 -1.08 -1.50 0.12
C MET A 12 -1.71 -0.12 -0.12
N SER A 13 -1.18 0.55 -1.15
CA SER A 13 -1.90 1.62 -1.84
C SER A 13 -1.36 1.78 -3.26
N ARG A 14 -2.19 2.23 -4.19
CA ARG A 14 -1.70 2.82 -5.46
C ARG A 14 -1.68 4.34 -5.29
N VAL A 15 -0.55 4.97 -5.58
CA VAL A 15 -0.40 6.43 -5.57
C VAL A 15 -0.33 6.91 -7.00
N ASP A 16 -1.34 7.65 -7.42
CA ASP A 16 -1.43 8.17 -8.78
C ASP A 16 -0.93 9.62 -8.79
N VAL A 17 -0.06 9.93 -9.73
CA VAL A 17 0.65 11.21 -9.81
C VAL A 17 0.54 11.81 -11.21
N PHE A 18 0.59 13.13 -11.27
CA PHE A 18 0.93 13.85 -12.49
C PHE A 18 2.44 14.15 -12.49
N LEU A 19 3.09 13.93 -13.63
CA LEU A 19 4.45 14.38 -13.89
C LEU A 19 4.37 15.57 -14.86
N THR A 20 4.80 16.75 -14.41
CA THR A 20 4.80 17.95 -15.25
C THR A 20 5.98 17.94 -16.23
N GLU A 21 5.93 18.80 -17.25
CA GLU A 21 7.03 18.96 -18.22
C GLU A 21 8.35 19.37 -17.55
N ASP A 22 8.28 20.11 -16.44
CA ASP A 22 9.42 20.49 -15.60
C ASP A 22 9.87 19.39 -14.63
N ASN A 23 9.43 18.15 -14.83
CA ASN A 23 9.69 16.97 -13.99
C ASN A 23 9.20 17.11 -12.53
N GLN A 24 8.18 17.93 -12.28
CA GLN A 24 7.57 17.99 -10.95
C GLN A 24 6.57 16.85 -10.78
N VAL A 25 6.62 16.17 -9.64
CA VAL A 25 5.67 15.11 -9.27
C VAL A 25 4.59 15.70 -8.37
N ILE A 26 3.36 15.68 -8.86
CA ILE A 26 2.18 16.16 -8.14
C ILE A 26 1.31 14.95 -7.80
N ILE A 27 1.03 14.73 -6.51
CA ILE A 27 0.14 13.64 -6.09
C ILE A 27 -1.30 14.02 -6.43
N ASN A 28 -1.99 13.17 -7.20
CA ASN A 28 -3.39 13.34 -7.54
C ASN A 28 -4.29 12.62 -6.53
N GLU A 29 -4.12 11.30 -6.41
CA GLU A 29 -4.94 10.48 -5.54
C GLU A 29 -4.17 9.29 -4.93
N ILE A 30 -4.71 8.76 -3.84
CA ILE A 30 -4.18 7.58 -3.15
C ILE A 30 -5.31 6.59 -2.96
N ASN A 31 -5.17 5.42 -3.59
CA ASN A 31 -6.13 4.35 -3.57
C ASN A 31 -5.70 3.28 -2.57
N THR A 32 -6.41 3.13 -1.45
CA THR A 32 -6.12 2.11 -0.42
C THR A 32 -6.61 0.71 -0.79
N LEU A 33 -7.63 0.64 -1.65
CA LEU A 33 -8.14 -0.60 -2.26
C LEU A 33 -8.24 -0.39 -3.78
N PRO A 34 -7.11 -0.37 -4.50
CA PRO A 34 -7.13 -0.21 -5.95
C PRO A 34 -7.75 -1.43 -6.62
N GLY A 35 -8.15 -1.29 -7.89
CA GLY A 35 -8.54 -2.43 -8.71
C GLY A 35 -7.50 -3.55 -8.63
N PHE A 36 -7.97 -4.79 -8.45
CA PHE A 36 -7.14 -5.93 -8.09
C PHE A 36 -7.32 -7.14 -9.01
N THR A 37 -7.91 -6.96 -10.20
CA THR A 37 -7.94 -8.04 -11.20
C THR A 37 -6.55 -8.30 -11.78
N ASN A 38 -6.35 -9.42 -12.46
CA ASN A 38 -5.08 -9.77 -13.11
C ASN A 38 -4.63 -8.77 -14.21
N ILE A 39 -5.52 -7.88 -14.67
CA ILE A 39 -5.23 -6.80 -15.61
C ILE A 39 -5.18 -5.41 -14.96
N SER A 40 -5.46 -5.31 -13.66
CA SER A 40 -5.44 -4.04 -12.94
C SER A 40 -4.02 -3.54 -12.74
N MET A 41 -3.87 -2.21 -12.69
CA MET A 41 -2.55 -1.57 -12.60
C MET A 41 -1.77 -1.96 -11.34
N TYR A 42 -2.41 -2.10 -10.18
CA TYR A 42 -1.68 -2.43 -8.95
C TYR A 42 -0.97 -3.79 -9.03
N PRO A 43 -1.66 -4.91 -9.37
CA PRO A 43 -0.99 -6.18 -9.65
C PRO A 43 0.04 -6.12 -10.78
N LYS A 44 -0.25 -5.39 -11.87
CA LYS A 44 0.66 -5.31 -13.03
C LYS A 44 1.98 -4.61 -12.72
N LEU A 45 1.95 -3.55 -11.91
CA LEU A 45 3.16 -2.86 -11.48
C LEU A 45 4.07 -3.79 -10.66
N TRP A 46 3.51 -4.53 -9.69
CA TRP A 46 4.26 -5.54 -8.94
C TRP A 46 4.82 -6.67 -9.81
N GLN A 47 4.04 -7.14 -10.79
CA GLN A 47 4.54 -8.13 -11.75
C GLN A 47 5.75 -7.61 -12.52
N SER A 48 5.74 -6.33 -12.93
CA SER A 48 6.88 -5.72 -13.63
C SER A 48 8.14 -5.59 -12.77
N THR A 49 8.02 -5.62 -11.44
CA THR A 49 9.14 -5.68 -10.50
C THR A 49 9.56 -7.10 -10.13
N GLY A 50 8.96 -8.13 -10.75
CA GLY A 50 9.28 -9.55 -10.52
C GLY A 50 8.46 -10.25 -9.44
N LEU A 51 7.44 -9.59 -8.85
CA LEU A 51 6.55 -10.22 -7.87
C LEU A 51 5.27 -10.70 -8.57
N ASP A 52 5.08 -12.01 -8.69
CA ASP A 52 3.89 -12.57 -9.32
C ASP A 52 2.61 -12.31 -8.50
N TYR A 53 1.46 -12.49 -9.14
CA TYR A 53 0.15 -12.18 -8.55
C TYR A 53 -0.18 -13.00 -7.30
N GLN A 54 0.16 -14.30 -7.29
CA GLN A 54 -0.10 -15.16 -6.15
C GLN A 54 0.80 -14.77 -4.96
N SER A 55 2.08 -14.54 -5.23
CA SER A 55 3.05 -14.06 -4.24
C SER A 55 2.64 -12.70 -3.65
N LEU A 56 2.11 -11.79 -4.48
CA LEU A 56 1.55 -10.51 -4.01
C LEU A 56 0.36 -10.71 -3.07
N ILE A 57 -0.60 -11.57 -3.41
CA ILE A 57 -1.75 -11.87 -2.55
C ILE A 57 -1.27 -12.44 -1.20
N THR A 58 -0.39 -13.43 -1.23
CA THR A 58 0.20 -14.03 -0.03
C THR A 58 0.85 -12.97 0.84
N LYS A 59 1.65 -12.09 0.23
CA LYS A 59 2.36 -11.01 0.94
C LYS A 59 1.38 -10.06 1.65
N LEU A 60 0.27 -9.69 1.02
CA LEU A 60 -0.71 -8.79 1.62
C LEU A 60 -1.45 -9.44 2.80
N ILE A 61 -1.73 -10.74 2.73
CA ILE A 61 -2.30 -11.50 3.84
C ILE A 61 -1.33 -11.54 5.02
N GLU A 62 -0.05 -11.84 4.76
CA GLU A 62 0.99 -11.85 5.79
C GLU A 62 1.12 -10.50 6.49
N LEU A 63 1.17 -9.41 5.72
CA LEU A 63 1.23 -8.04 6.26
C LEU A 63 0.01 -7.71 7.15
N ALA A 64 -1.19 -8.14 6.75
CA ALA A 64 -2.39 -7.94 7.54
C ALA A 64 -2.34 -8.69 8.88
N LEU A 65 -1.89 -9.96 8.86
CA LEU A 65 -1.73 -10.77 10.07
C LEU A 65 -0.64 -10.22 11.00
N GLU A 66 0.48 -9.77 10.45
CA GLU A 66 1.56 -9.13 11.20
C GLU A 66 1.07 -7.85 11.89
N HIS A 67 0.39 -6.98 11.14
CA HIS A 67 -0.17 -5.76 11.69
C HIS A 67 -1.20 -6.05 12.79
N HIS A 68 -2.10 -7.01 12.57
CA HIS A 68 -3.08 -7.41 13.57
C HIS A 68 -2.42 -7.88 14.88
N LYS A 69 -1.41 -8.76 14.79
CA LYS A 69 -0.63 -9.23 15.95
C LYS A 69 0.04 -8.07 16.70
N LYS A 70 0.62 -7.11 15.97
CA LYS A 70 1.26 -5.92 16.56
C LYS A 70 0.26 -5.05 17.32
N THR A 71 -0.91 -4.82 16.75
CA THR A 71 -1.94 -3.98 17.36
C THR A 71 -2.60 -4.66 18.56
N ALA A 72 -2.75 -5.99 18.53
CA ALA A 72 -3.36 -6.77 19.62
C ALA A 72 -2.59 -6.71 20.95
N VAL A 73 -1.27 -6.43 20.92
CA VAL A 73 -0.43 -6.33 22.13
C VAL A 73 -0.29 -4.90 22.67
N LEU A 74 -0.90 -3.91 22.02
CA LEU A 74 -0.86 -2.53 22.51
C LEU A 74 -1.63 -2.40 23.82
N LYS A 75 -1.08 -1.63 24.76
CA LYS A 75 -1.73 -1.37 26.06
C LYS A 75 -3.07 -0.66 25.83
N THR A 76 -4.11 -1.16 26.50
CA THR A 76 -5.47 -0.60 26.43
C THR A 76 -5.78 0.43 27.52
N LYS A 77 -4.87 0.62 28.47
CA LYS A 77 -4.95 1.68 29.50
C LYS A 77 -3.98 2.81 29.18
N CYS A 78 -4.53 4.03 29.10
CA CYS A 78 -3.76 5.26 29.29
C CYS A 78 -3.68 5.53 30.79
N GLU A 79 -2.47 5.57 31.35
CA GLU A 79 -2.26 6.16 32.67
C GLU A 79 -2.36 7.69 32.48
N LEU A 80 -3.41 8.29 33.03
CA LEU A 80 -3.57 9.74 33.15
C LEU A 80 -2.90 10.21 34.45
#